data_AF-A0A350UCW9-F1
#
_entry.id   AF-A0A350UCW9-F1
#
_cell.length_a   1.000
_cell.length_b   1.000
_cell.length_c   1.000
_cell.angle_alpha   90.00
_cell.angle_beta   90.00
_cell.angle_gamma   90.00
#
_symmetry.space_group_name_H-M   'P 1'
#
loop_
_entity.id
_entity.type
_entity.pdbx_description
1 polymer ?
#
loop_
_entity_poly.entity_id
_entity_poly.type
_entity_poly.pdbx_seq_one_letter_code
_entity_poly.pdbx_strand_id
1 'polypeptide(L)'
;MSEEKKTGADVTKAEGSKTEADGGRIIFADEVVATIASLAVSDVEGVSSLTGGMVEGITEMLGKKNFTKGVKVEVGQEEAAADVSVSIQYGYKIKEVCEKIQAAVKSAIENMTGLRVVEVNVFVQSVVFEASEQVSTKAAKNNKIKEKAKEKEAEAVTAEIVEPEPPRVK
;
A
#
# COMPACT_ATOMS: atom_id res chain seq x y z
N MET A 1 -8.48 35.02 53.96
CA MET A 1 -7.76 33.74 53.76
C MET A 1 -8.80 32.72 53.32
N SER A 2 -8.85 32.21 52.09
CA SER A 2 -8.00 32.37 50.93
C SER A 2 -8.84 31.96 49.71
N GLU A 3 -8.66 32.67 48.59
CA GLU A 3 -8.93 32.14 47.26
C GLU A 3 -8.06 30.88 47.02
N GLU A 4 -8.58 29.89 46.30
CA GLU A 4 -7.95 29.48 45.04
C GLU A 4 -8.89 28.61 44.18
N LYS A 5 -9.00 29.07 42.94
CA LYS A 5 -9.58 28.43 41.77
C LYS A 5 -8.52 27.52 41.16
N LYS A 6 -8.85 26.28 40.76
CA LYS A 6 -8.28 25.72 39.53
C LYS A 6 -9.11 24.60 38.89
N THR A 7 -9.45 24.91 37.66
CA THR A 7 -10.14 24.20 36.60
C THR A 7 -9.27 23.10 35.98
N GLY A 8 -9.91 22.13 35.31
CA GLY A 8 -9.31 21.29 34.27
C GLY A 8 -9.43 19.80 34.60
N ALA A 9 -9.81 18.90 33.71
CA ALA A 9 -10.19 19.04 32.32
C ALA A 9 -11.09 17.86 31.98
N ASP A 10 -12.11 18.19 31.21
CA ASP A 10 -13.05 17.32 30.51
C ASP A 10 -12.30 16.28 29.66
N VAL A 11 -12.64 15.01 29.81
CA VAL A 11 -12.24 13.96 28.85
C VAL A 11 -13.49 13.22 28.40
N THR A 12 -14.39 13.94 27.76
CA THR A 12 -15.55 13.34 27.09
C THR A 12 -15.12 12.91 25.68
N LYS A 13 -14.51 11.72 25.58
CA LYS A 13 -14.31 11.03 24.30
C LYS A 13 -15.33 9.91 24.17
N ALA A 14 -16.50 10.21 23.61
CA ALA A 14 -17.39 9.21 23.02
C ALA A 14 -18.62 9.89 22.42
N GLU A 15 -18.56 10.39 21.18
CA GLU A 15 -19.77 10.62 20.40
C GLU A 15 -19.48 10.40 18.93
N GLY A 16 -19.90 9.25 18.41
CA GLY A 16 -20.00 9.09 16.98
C GLY A 16 -21.39 9.38 16.46
N SER A 17 -21.50 9.18 15.14
CA SER A 17 -22.66 9.45 14.31
C SER A 17 -24.00 8.92 14.86
N LYS A 18 -25.09 9.60 14.52
CA LYS A 18 -26.46 9.25 14.91
C LYS A 18 -27.34 9.27 13.66
N THR A 19 -27.58 8.10 13.09
CA THR A 19 -28.77 7.89 12.24
C THR A 19 -29.89 7.41 13.16
N GLU A 20 -30.95 8.20 13.32
CA GLU A 20 -32.09 7.82 14.15
C GLU A 20 -32.97 6.80 13.42
N ALA A 21 -32.55 5.54 13.50
CA ALA A 21 -33.49 4.43 13.47
C ALA A 21 -34.21 4.41 14.81
N ASP A 22 -35.54 4.25 14.79
CA ASP A 22 -36.40 4.10 15.97
C ASP A 22 -35.78 3.11 16.97
N GLY A 23 -35.06 3.64 17.98
CA GLY A 23 -34.40 2.86 19.04
C GLY A 23 -32.87 3.02 19.26
N GLY A 24 -32.09 3.81 18.49
CA GLY A 24 -30.61 3.88 18.73
C GLY A 24 -29.79 4.98 18.03
N ARG A 25 -28.45 4.97 18.25
CA ARG A 25 -27.44 5.87 17.63
C ARG A 25 -26.42 5.04 16.84
N ILE A 26 -26.22 5.34 15.55
CA ILE A 26 -25.28 4.63 14.64
C ILE A 26 -23.95 5.36 14.51
N ILE A 27 -22.95 4.92 15.27
CA ILE A 27 -21.60 5.52 15.30
C ILE A 27 -20.67 4.81 14.30
N PHE A 28 -20.13 5.56 13.34
CA PHE A 28 -19.05 5.05 12.48
C PHE A 28 -17.68 5.33 13.11
N ALA A 29 -16.80 4.32 13.08
CA ALA A 29 -15.40 4.50 13.44
C ALA A 29 -14.63 5.06 12.23
N ASP A 30 -13.68 5.96 12.49
CA ASP A 30 -12.84 6.60 11.46
C ASP A 30 -12.17 5.57 10.53
N GLU A 31 -11.73 4.43 11.08
CA GLU A 31 -11.07 3.35 10.33
C GLU A 31 -11.99 2.73 9.25
N VAL A 32 -13.28 2.62 9.53
CA VAL A 32 -14.26 2.05 8.58
C VAL A 32 -14.46 3.01 7.42
N VAL A 33 -14.63 4.30 7.72
CA VAL A 33 -14.81 5.34 6.67
C VAL A 33 -13.53 5.53 5.87
N ALA A 34 -12.37 5.47 6.51
CA ALA A 34 -11.08 5.46 5.84
C ALA A 34 -10.92 4.27 4.89
N THR A 35 -11.41 3.08 5.27
CA THR A 35 -11.39 1.90 4.38
C THR A 35 -12.27 2.10 3.14
N ILE A 36 -13.47 2.66 3.31
CA ILE A 36 -14.36 3.00 2.19
C ILE A 36 -13.69 3.99 1.24
N ALA A 37 -13.10 5.05 1.79
CA ALA A 37 -12.39 6.05 1.01
C ALA A 37 -11.16 5.46 0.28
N SER A 38 -10.35 4.63 0.95
CA SER A 38 -9.21 3.95 0.32
C SER A 38 -9.62 3.08 -0.87
N LEU A 39 -10.72 2.34 -0.74
CA LEU A 39 -11.26 1.53 -1.84
C LEU A 39 -11.72 2.43 -2.99
N ALA A 40 -12.49 3.48 -2.69
CA ALA A 40 -12.97 4.42 -3.70
C ALA A 40 -11.82 5.10 -4.46
N VAL A 41 -10.72 5.44 -3.79
CA VAL A 41 -9.53 6.01 -4.44
C VAL A 41 -8.84 4.99 -5.34
N SER A 42 -8.78 3.72 -4.92
CA SER A 42 -8.12 2.65 -5.68
C SER A 42 -8.86 2.32 -6.99
N ASP A 43 -10.16 2.60 -7.05
CA ASP A 43 -11.00 2.40 -8.24
C ASP A 43 -10.83 3.51 -9.30
N VAL A 44 -10.15 4.62 -8.97
CA VAL A 44 -9.96 5.74 -9.90
C VAL A 44 -8.78 5.47 -10.84
N GLU A 45 -9.07 5.49 -12.15
CA GLU A 45 -8.05 5.39 -13.19
C GLU A 45 -6.97 6.46 -13.06
N GLY A 46 -5.71 6.04 -13.16
CA GLY A 46 -4.54 6.91 -13.02
C GLY A 46 -4.00 7.03 -11.59
N VAL A 47 -4.65 6.42 -10.60
CA VAL A 47 -4.05 6.23 -9.27
C VAL A 47 -3.13 5.00 -9.30
N SER A 48 -1.85 5.18 -8.98
CA SER A 48 -0.91 4.06 -8.89
C SER A 48 -0.99 3.37 -7.54
N SER A 49 -0.98 4.17 -6.46
CA SER A 49 -0.95 3.68 -5.08
C SER A 49 -1.37 4.78 -4.10
N LEU A 50 -2.00 4.38 -3.01
CA LEU A 50 -2.17 5.21 -1.82
C LEU A 50 -0.84 5.26 -1.05
N THR A 51 -0.42 6.45 -0.61
CA THR A 51 0.88 6.63 0.06
C THR A 51 0.66 7.09 1.50
N GLY A 52 0.92 6.19 2.47
CA GLY A 52 0.94 6.52 3.90
C GLY A 52 2.25 7.17 4.31
N GLY A 53 2.28 7.80 5.50
CA GLY A 53 3.52 8.36 6.05
C GLY A 53 4.60 7.28 6.27
N MET A 54 5.85 7.72 6.50
CA MET A 54 7.00 6.81 6.69
C MET A 54 6.77 5.75 7.79
N VAL A 55 5.93 6.06 8.79
CA VAL A 55 5.58 5.15 9.89
C VAL A 55 4.67 4.00 9.43
N GLU A 56 3.71 4.28 8.55
CA GLU A 56 2.83 3.26 7.97
C GLU A 56 3.58 2.26 7.07
N GLY A 57 4.65 2.67 6.40
CA GLY A 57 5.46 1.77 5.56
C GLY A 57 6.17 0.67 6.36
N ILE A 58 6.63 0.99 7.58
CA ILE A 58 7.33 0.05 8.46
C ILE A 58 6.36 -0.98 9.06
N THR A 59 5.12 -0.59 9.36
CA THR A 59 4.08 -1.50 9.88
C THR A 59 3.63 -2.53 8.84
N GLU A 60 3.68 -2.18 7.55
CA GLU A 60 3.43 -3.10 6.44
C GLU A 60 4.50 -4.19 6.34
N MET A 61 5.78 -3.81 6.48
CA MET A 61 6.89 -4.76 6.51
C MET A 61 6.80 -5.72 7.72
N LEU A 62 6.11 -5.31 8.79
CA LEU A 62 5.88 -6.12 9.99
C LEU A 62 4.64 -7.04 9.90
N GLY A 63 3.95 -7.09 8.77
CA GLY A 63 2.87 -8.06 8.50
C GLY A 63 1.46 -7.63 8.92
N LYS A 64 1.27 -6.39 9.39
CA LYS A 64 -0.08 -5.81 9.55
C LYS A 64 -0.48 -5.09 8.27
N LYS A 65 -1.41 -5.68 7.51
CA LYS A 65 -2.06 -5.00 6.38
C LYS A 65 -3.00 -3.93 6.91
N ASN A 66 -2.55 -2.69 6.91
CA ASN A 66 -3.40 -1.53 7.15
C ASN A 66 -3.95 -1.04 5.81
N PHE A 67 -5.22 -1.26 5.53
CA PHE A 67 -5.91 -0.78 4.32
C PHE A 67 -6.23 0.72 4.36
N THR A 68 -5.90 1.40 5.47
CA THR A 68 -6.10 2.84 5.71
C THR A 68 -4.86 3.69 5.36
N LYS A 69 -3.87 3.12 4.66
CA LYS A 69 -2.64 3.85 4.29
C LYS A 69 -2.97 5.02 3.39
N GLY A 70 -2.43 6.19 3.75
CA GLY A 70 -2.55 7.39 2.94
C GLY A 70 -3.94 8.02 2.96
N VAL A 71 -4.89 7.52 3.76
CA VAL A 71 -6.21 8.12 3.89
C VAL A 71 -6.48 8.37 5.37
N LYS A 72 -6.58 9.66 5.73
CA LYS A 72 -7.00 10.09 7.06
C LYS A 72 -8.41 10.64 6.94
N VAL A 73 -9.30 10.20 7.82
CA VAL A 73 -10.69 10.66 7.85
C VAL A 73 -11.01 11.11 9.25
N GLU A 74 -11.72 12.22 9.36
CA GLU A 74 -12.31 12.70 10.60
C GLU A 74 -13.83 12.64 10.47
N VAL A 75 -14.46 11.85 11.33
CA VAL A 75 -15.91 11.61 11.30
C VAL A 75 -16.57 12.33 12.46
N GLY A 76 -17.49 13.24 12.14
CA GLY A 76 -18.38 13.90 13.08
C GLY A 76 -19.71 13.15 13.24
N GLN A 77 -20.72 13.85 13.78
CA GLN A 77 -22.04 13.23 13.95
C GLN A 77 -22.80 13.04 12.63
N GLU A 78 -22.75 14.06 11.77
CA GLU A 78 -23.44 14.10 10.47
C GLU A 78 -22.49 14.41 9.31
N GLU A 79 -21.26 14.83 9.63
CA GLU A 79 -20.30 15.36 8.68
C GLU A 79 -19.00 14.54 8.68
N ALA A 80 -18.33 14.47 7.55
CA ALA A 80 -17.02 13.84 7.40
C ALA A 80 -16.07 14.71 6.57
N ALA A 81 -14.79 14.68 6.95
CA ALA A 81 -13.70 15.28 6.18
C ALA A 81 -12.64 14.20 5.87
N ALA A 82 -12.10 14.22 4.65
CA ALA A 82 -11.13 13.23 4.19
C ALA A 82 -9.88 13.88 3.61
N ASP A 83 -8.72 13.44 4.09
CA ASP A 83 -7.40 13.76 3.56
C ASP A 83 -6.83 12.52 2.88
N VAL A 84 -6.57 12.62 1.59
CA VAL A 84 -6.14 11.52 0.73
C VAL A 84 -4.77 11.82 0.17
N SER A 85 -3.82 10.91 0.38
CA SER A 85 -2.46 10.96 -0.11
C SER A 85 -2.24 9.91 -1.20
N VAL A 86 -1.93 10.36 -2.41
CA VAL A 86 -1.84 9.51 -3.61
C VAL A 86 -0.56 9.73 -4.38
N SER A 87 -0.15 8.66 -5.07
CA SER A 87 0.82 8.70 -6.15
C SER A 87 0.12 8.43 -7.47
N ILE A 88 0.30 9.33 -8.44
CA ILE A 88 -0.43 9.34 -9.72
C ILE A 88 0.43 8.75 -10.82
N GLN A 89 -0.15 7.96 -11.72
CA GLN A 89 0.55 7.41 -12.88
C GLN A 89 0.88 8.50 -13.90
N TYR A 90 2.09 8.44 -14.46
CA TYR A 90 2.48 9.28 -15.58
C TYR A 90 1.59 9.02 -16.80
N GLY A 91 1.26 10.08 -17.53
CA GLY A 91 0.38 10.02 -18.71
C GLY A 91 -1.05 10.47 -18.44
N TYR A 92 -1.46 10.57 -17.18
CA TYR A 92 -2.76 11.14 -16.79
C TYR A 92 -2.64 12.62 -16.42
N LYS A 93 -3.71 13.39 -16.70
CA LYS A 93 -3.81 14.77 -16.22
C LYS A 93 -4.14 14.77 -14.73
N ILE A 94 -3.17 15.18 -13.92
CA ILE A 94 -3.28 15.19 -12.45
C ILE A 94 -4.57 15.86 -11.97
N LYS A 95 -4.95 17.02 -12.54
CA LYS A 95 -6.17 17.73 -12.18
C LYS A 95 -7.43 16.87 -12.38
N GLU A 96 -7.55 16.20 -13.52
CA GLU A 96 -8.72 15.36 -13.83
C GLU A 96 -8.77 14.14 -12.90
N VAL A 97 -7.62 13.54 -12.58
CA VAL A 97 -7.53 12.41 -11.64
C VAL A 97 -7.93 12.87 -10.22
N CYS A 98 -7.43 14.02 -9.75
CA CYS A 98 -7.80 14.55 -8.45
C CYS A 98 -9.31 14.86 -8.35
N GLU A 99 -9.92 15.42 -9.39
CA GLU A 99 -11.37 15.66 -9.43
C GLU A 99 -12.16 14.35 -9.38
N LYS A 100 -11.71 13.32 -10.11
CA LYS A 100 -12.29 11.98 -10.04
C LYS A 100 -12.16 11.37 -8.64
N ILE A 101 -11.01 11.50 -7.99
CA ILE A 101 -10.80 11.06 -6.61
C ILE A 101 -11.78 11.74 -5.66
N GLN A 102 -11.89 13.07 -5.72
CA GLN A 102 -12.80 13.82 -4.86
C GLN A 102 -14.26 13.38 -5.05
N ALA A 103 -14.70 13.23 -6.30
CA ALA A 103 -16.04 12.76 -6.61
C ALA A 103 -16.29 11.32 -6.13
N ALA A 104 -15.33 10.42 -6.36
CA ALA A 104 -15.43 9.01 -5.96
C ALA A 104 -15.50 8.85 -4.44
N VAL A 105 -14.59 9.49 -3.69
CA VAL A 105 -14.56 9.44 -2.22
C VAL A 105 -15.82 10.04 -1.63
N LYS A 106 -16.24 11.22 -2.12
CA LYS A 106 -17.47 11.86 -1.67
C LYS A 106 -18.67 10.94 -1.88
N SER A 107 -18.86 10.45 -3.11
CA SER A 107 -19.96 9.57 -3.45
C SER A 107 -19.96 8.28 -2.61
N ALA A 108 -18.80 7.66 -2.41
CA ALA A 108 -18.70 6.42 -1.65
C ALA A 108 -19.08 6.61 -0.18
N ILE A 109 -18.54 7.65 0.49
CA ILE A 109 -18.84 7.92 1.89
C ILE A 109 -20.32 8.30 2.06
N GLU A 110 -20.83 9.23 1.26
CA GLU A 110 -22.23 9.71 1.37
C GLU A 110 -23.22 8.56 1.12
N ASN A 111 -23.01 7.75 0.09
CA ASN A 111 -23.92 6.65 -0.26
C ASN A 111 -23.89 5.49 0.74
N MET A 112 -22.73 5.17 1.33
CA MET A 112 -22.59 4.02 2.23
C MET A 112 -22.92 4.34 3.68
N THR A 113 -22.66 5.58 4.13
CA THR A 113 -22.77 5.95 5.54
C THR A 113 -23.90 6.94 5.82
N GLY A 114 -24.40 7.64 4.80
CA GLY A 114 -25.37 8.73 4.97
C GLY A 114 -24.79 10.00 5.58
N LEU A 115 -23.47 10.06 5.83
CA LEU A 115 -22.77 11.26 6.29
C LEU A 115 -22.64 12.26 5.14
N ARG A 116 -22.60 13.55 5.45
CA ARG A 116 -22.31 14.62 4.51
C ARG A 116 -20.81 14.89 4.44
N VAL A 117 -20.21 14.82 3.26
CA VAL A 117 -18.77 15.10 3.12
C VAL A 117 -18.56 16.59 2.91
N VAL A 118 -17.91 17.23 3.88
CA VAL A 118 -17.65 18.68 3.86
C VAL A 118 -16.53 19.00 2.88
N GLU A 119 -15.44 18.25 2.96
CA GLU A 119 -14.26 18.44 2.12
C GLU A 119 -13.51 17.13 1.87
N VAL A 120 -12.86 17.08 0.70
CA VAL A 120 -11.94 16.01 0.32
C VAL A 120 -10.65 16.66 -0.19
N ASN A 121 -9.61 16.60 0.61
CA ASN A 121 -8.29 17.13 0.29
C ASN A 121 -7.44 16.04 -0.34
N VAL A 122 -6.84 16.33 -1.50
CA VAL A 122 -5.99 15.38 -2.22
C VAL A 122 -4.55 15.88 -2.26
N PHE A 123 -3.66 15.16 -1.58
CA PHE A 123 -2.22 15.38 -1.54
C PHE A 123 -1.54 14.47 -2.56
N VAL A 124 -1.05 15.04 -3.65
CA VAL A 124 -0.26 14.31 -4.64
C VAL A 124 1.20 14.29 -4.20
N GLN A 125 1.67 13.13 -3.75
CA GLN A 125 3.03 12.98 -3.21
C GLN A 125 4.06 12.70 -4.29
N SER A 126 3.72 11.88 -5.29
CA SER A 126 4.65 11.49 -6.36
C SER A 126 3.94 11.15 -7.67
N VAL A 127 4.73 11.11 -8.75
CA VAL A 127 4.29 10.61 -10.05
C VAL A 127 5.05 9.31 -10.35
N VAL A 128 4.32 8.23 -10.60
CA VAL A 128 4.88 6.92 -10.90
C VAL A 128 4.96 6.76 -12.41
N PHE A 129 6.18 6.53 -12.89
CA PHE A 129 6.41 6.15 -14.27
C PHE A 129 6.34 4.63 -14.31
N GLU A 130 5.33 4.07 -14.97
CA GLU A 130 5.37 2.65 -15.31
C GLU A 130 6.55 2.47 -16.27
N ALA A 131 7.65 1.92 -15.76
CA ALA A 131 8.74 1.48 -16.61
C ALA A 131 8.14 0.44 -17.55
N SER A 132 8.01 0.80 -18.83
CA SER A 132 7.62 -0.13 -19.88
C SER A 132 8.34 -1.45 -19.65
N GLU A 133 7.57 -2.51 -19.47
CA GLU A 133 7.99 -3.83 -19.01
C GLU A 133 9.06 -4.43 -19.92
N GLN A 134 10.34 -4.04 -19.76
CA GLN A 134 11.53 -4.69 -20.33
C GLN A 134 12.84 -4.25 -19.61
N VAL A 135 12.91 -4.32 -18.28
CA VAL A 135 14.17 -4.71 -17.58
C VAL A 135 13.81 -5.25 -16.19
N SER A 136 13.88 -6.57 -15.99
CA SER A 136 14.46 -7.22 -14.78
C SER A 136 14.13 -8.71 -14.59
N THR A 137 13.98 -9.51 -15.64
CA THR A 137 14.32 -10.95 -15.55
C THR A 137 15.85 -11.13 -15.58
N LYS A 138 16.59 -10.57 -14.61
CA LYS A 138 18.04 -10.83 -14.44
C LYS A 138 18.55 -10.91 -12.99
N ALA A 139 17.68 -11.01 -11.99
CA ALA A 139 18.11 -11.17 -10.58
C ALA A 139 17.92 -12.58 -9.98
N ALA A 140 17.35 -13.55 -10.70
CA ALA A 140 17.02 -14.88 -10.16
C ALA A 140 17.81 -16.07 -10.76
N LYS A 141 19.03 -15.86 -11.29
CA LYS A 141 19.84 -16.96 -11.87
C LYS A 141 21.31 -16.98 -11.45
N ASN A 142 21.68 -16.44 -10.30
CA ASN A 142 23.08 -16.51 -9.81
C ASN A 142 23.35 -17.56 -8.71
N ASN A 143 22.40 -18.46 -8.41
CA ASN A 143 22.63 -19.52 -7.40
C ASN A 143 22.56 -20.95 -7.92
N LYS A 144 22.69 -21.17 -9.24
CA LYS A 144 22.75 -22.53 -9.84
C LYS A 144 24.05 -22.81 -10.61
N ILE A 145 25.12 -22.04 -10.34
CA ILE A 145 26.46 -22.25 -10.93
C ILE A 145 27.45 -22.81 -9.88
N LYS A 146 27.14 -22.81 -8.58
CA LYS A 146 28.07 -23.35 -7.55
C LYS A 146 27.92 -24.85 -7.21
N GLU A 147 26.90 -25.56 -7.72
CA GLU A 147 26.75 -27.00 -7.47
C GLU A 147 27.11 -27.91 -8.65
N LYS A 148 27.27 -27.40 -9.88
CA LYS A 148 27.65 -28.23 -11.05
C LYS A 148 29.15 -28.25 -11.38
N ALA A 149 29.99 -27.63 -10.56
CA ALA A 149 31.44 -27.60 -10.76
C ALA A 149 32.22 -28.65 -9.95
N LYS A 150 31.56 -29.51 -9.16
CA LYS A 150 32.25 -30.55 -8.36
C LYS A 150 32.16 -31.96 -8.95
N GLU A 151 31.41 -32.18 -10.02
CA GLU A 151 31.17 -33.53 -10.56
C GLU A 151 31.78 -33.76 -11.96
N LYS A 152 32.45 -32.76 -12.55
CA LYS A 152 32.98 -32.84 -13.91
C LYS A 152 34.50 -33.01 -14.03
N GLU A 153 35.22 -33.20 -12.93
CA GLU A 153 36.67 -33.51 -12.92
C GLU A 153 36.99 -34.98 -12.59
N ALA A 154 36.02 -35.84 -12.32
CA ALA A 154 36.27 -37.24 -11.95
C ALA A 154 36.10 -38.27 -13.09
N GLU A 155 35.65 -37.88 -14.29
CA GLU A 155 35.24 -38.84 -15.34
C GLU A 155 35.77 -38.46 -16.74
N ALA A 156 37.04 -38.06 -16.87
CA ALA A 156 37.65 -37.80 -18.17
C ALA A 156 39.12 -38.22 -18.31
N VAL A 157 39.65 -39.03 -17.39
CA VAL A 157 41.03 -39.55 -17.46
C VAL A 157 41.06 -41.06 -17.19
N THR A 158 40.27 -41.86 -17.89
CA THR A 158 40.51 -43.30 -18.09
C THR A 158 39.76 -43.75 -19.36
N ALA A 159 40.44 -44.50 -20.23
CA ALA A 159 40.05 -44.91 -21.60
C ALA A 159 40.27 -43.80 -22.65
N GLU A 160 41.12 -43.91 -23.66
CA GLU A 160 41.79 -45.06 -24.29
C GLU A 160 43.03 -44.51 -25.03
N ILE A 161 44.24 -44.84 -24.58
CA ILE A 161 45.46 -44.67 -25.39
C ILE A 161 45.98 -46.08 -25.62
N VAL A 162 45.77 -46.52 -26.86
CA VAL A 162 46.27 -47.74 -27.48
C VAL A 162 47.75 -47.97 -27.12
N GLU A 163 48.03 -49.08 -26.47
CA GLU A 163 49.36 -49.71 -26.50
C GLU A 163 49.48 -50.54 -27.79
N PRO A 164 50.49 -50.27 -28.64
CA PRO A 164 51.11 -51.30 -29.44
C PRO A 164 52.51 -51.59 -28.90
N GLU A 165 52.72 -52.85 -28.49
CA GLU A 165 54.00 -53.41 -28.05
C GLU A 165 55.14 -53.08 -29.02
N PRO A 166 56.36 -52.80 -28.52
CA PRO A 166 57.53 -52.60 -29.38
C PRO A 166 57.91 -53.91 -30.12
N PRO A 167 58.42 -53.82 -31.37
CA PRO A 167 58.83 -54.98 -32.15
C PRO A 167 59.97 -55.75 -31.44
N ARG A 168 59.84 -57.09 -31.39
CA ARG A 168 60.82 -58.01 -30.79
C ARG A 168 62.20 -57.87 -31.45
N VAL A 169 63.23 -57.66 -30.65
CA VAL A 169 64.63 -57.88 -31.04
C VAL A 169 64.85 -59.39 -31.17
N LYS A 170 65.60 -59.83 -32.19
CA LYS A 170 66.03 -61.23 -32.36
C LYS A 170 66.79 -61.76 -31.16
#